data_AF-A0A3N0GQK1-F1
#
_entry.id   AF-A0A3N0GQK1-F1
#
_cell.length_a   1.000
_cell.length_b   1.000
_cell.length_c   1.000
_cell.angle_alpha   90.00
_cell.angle_beta   90.00
_cell.angle_gamma   90.00
#
_symmetry.space_group_name_H-M   'P 1'
#
loop_
_entity.id
_entity.type
_entity.pdbx_description
1 polymer ?
#
loop_
_entity_poly.entity_id
_entity_poly.type
_entity_poly.pdbx_seq_one_letter_code
_entity_poly.pdbx_strand_id
1 'polypeptide(L)' 'MRKTTIQRRGEAGATTAEYAVCTGAGVGFAGLLFKFLTSDTGQHIVKTVFDHVLNMLPF' A
#
# COMPACT_ATOMS: atom_id res chain seq x y z
N MET A 1 -35.70 -33.97 -15.78
CA MET A 1 -35.20 -33.43 -14.50
C MET A 1 -33.70 -33.15 -14.65
N ARG A 2 -33.31 -31.93 -15.06
CA ARG A 2 -31.90 -31.54 -15.24
C ARG A 2 -31.33 -31.16 -13.87
N LYS A 3 -30.36 -31.92 -13.35
CA LYS A 3 -29.60 -31.55 -12.16
C LYS A 3 -28.62 -30.44 -12.56
N THR A 4 -28.91 -29.22 -12.13
CA THR A 4 -27.97 -28.09 -12.26
C THR A 4 -26.84 -28.32 -11.26
N THR A 5 -25.77 -28.97 -11.70
CA THR A 5 -24.56 -29.13 -10.89
C THR A 5 -23.92 -27.75 -10.71
N ILE A 6 -24.22 -27.07 -9.61
CA ILE A 6 -23.47 -25.88 -9.21
C ILE A 6 -22.04 -26.35 -8.96
N GLN A 7 -21.15 -26.08 -9.92
CA GLN A 7 -19.72 -26.26 -9.76
C GLN A 7 -19.30 -25.33 -8.61
N ARG A 8 -19.09 -25.89 -7.40
CA ARG A 8 -18.38 -25.21 -6.33
C ARG A 8 -16.94 -25.01 -6.83
N ARG A 9 -16.71 -23.94 -7.61
CA ARG A 9 -15.38 -23.36 -7.79
C ARG A 9 -14.94 -23.01 -6.37
N GLY A 10 -14.06 -23.84 -5.80
CA GLY A 10 -13.72 -23.77 -4.38
C GLY A 10 -13.34 -22.35 -3.97
N GLU A 11 -13.72 -21.97 -2.75
CA GLU A 11 -13.38 -20.70 -2.10
C GLU A 11 -11.86 -20.46 -2.00
N ALA A 12 -11.04 -21.44 -2.40
CA ALA A 12 -9.60 -21.32 -2.64
C ALA A 12 -9.21 -20.10 -3.50
N GLY A 13 -10.08 -19.66 -4.42
CA GLY A 13 -9.86 -18.44 -5.20
C GLY A 13 -9.97 -17.15 -4.39
N ALA A 14 -10.85 -17.11 -3.39
CA ALA A 14 -11.01 -15.95 -2.50
C ALA A 14 -9.84 -15.81 -1.54
N THR A 15 -9.43 -16.92 -0.88
CA THR A 15 -8.32 -16.90 0.07
C THR A 15 -6.97 -16.61 -0.61
N THR A 16 -6.78 -17.03 -1.86
CA THR A 16 -5.55 -16.70 -2.63
C THR A 16 -5.58 -15.26 -3.17
N ALA A 17 -6.75 -14.75 -3.54
CA ALA A 17 -6.91 -13.36 -3.97
C ALA A 17 -6.60 -12.39 -2.83
N GLU A 18 -6.97 -12.71 -1.59
CA GLU A 18 -6.64 -11.90 -0.40
C GLU A 18 -5.13 -11.76 -0.21
N TYR A 19 -4.38 -12.87 -0.27
CA TYR A 19 -2.91 -12.81 -0.20
C TYR A 19 -2.30 -11.99 -1.34
N ALA A 20 -2.81 -12.16 -2.57
CA ALA A 20 -2.35 -11.40 -3.73
C ALA A 20 -2.66 -9.90 -3.59
N VAL A 21 -3.84 -9.54 -3.09
CA VAL A 21 -4.26 -8.15 -2.85
C VAL A 21 -3.42 -7.52 -1.73
N CYS A 22 -3.23 -8.19 -0.60
CA CYS A 22 -2.39 -7.71 0.48
C CYS A 22 -0.94 -7.51 0.03
N THR A 23 -0.40 -8.45 -0.76
CA THR A 23 0.96 -8.34 -1.31
C THR A 23 1.05 -7.19 -2.30
N GLY A 24 0.10 -7.09 -3.23
CA GLY A 24 0.06 -6.01 -4.23
C GLY A 24 -0.11 -4.63 -3.58
N ALA A 25 -0.98 -4.50 -2.59
CA ALA A 25 -1.16 -3.28 -1.82
C ALA A 25 0.10 -2.91 -1.03
N GLY A 26 0.73 -3.89 -0.36
CA GLY A 26 1.96 -3.69 0.39
C GLY A 26 3.14 -3.24 -0.47
N VAL A 27 3.43 -3.98 -1.54
CA VAL A 27 4.54 -3.66 -2.46
C VAL A 27 4.27 -2.37 -3.23
N GLY A 28 3.02 -2.15 -3.66
CA GLY A 28 2.62 -0.91 -4.34
C GLY A 28 2.81 0.31 -3.44
N PHE A 29 2.35 0.24 -2.18
CA PHE A 29 2.55 1.33 -1.22
C PHE A 29 4.03 1.55 -0.89
N ALA A 30 4.81 0.47 -0.69
CA ALA A 30 6.25 0.58 -0.48
C ALA A 30 6.96 1.24 -1.67
N GLY A 31 6.57 0.92 -2.91
CA GLY A 31 7.09 1.56 -4.11
C GLY A 31 6.76 3.06 -4.18
N LEU A 32 5.54 3.45 -3.81
CA LEU A 32 5.15 4.86 -3.70
C LEU A 32 5.99 5.60 -2.66
N LEU A 33 6.16 5.03 -1.46
CA LEU A 33 6.98 5.61 -0.40
C LEU A 33 8.44 5.73 -0.82
N PHE A 34 8.99 4.70 -1.46
CA PHE A 34 10.36 4.73 -1.98
C PHE A 34 10.53 5.84 -3.01
N LYS A 35 9.59 5.95 -3.97
CA LYS A 35 9.66 7.01 -4.98
C LYS A 35 9.46 8.39 -4.37
N PHE A 36 8.57 8.52 -3.39
CA PHE A 36 8.37 9.75 -2.65
C PHE A 36 9.67 10.18 -1.94
N LEU A 37 10.25 9.30 -1.12
CA LEU A 37 11.49 9.59 -0.39
C LEU A 37 12.70 9.81 -1.30
N THR A 38 12.77 9.19 -2.48
CA THR A 38 13.89 9.39 -3.42
C THR A 38 13.69 10.54 -4.40
N SER A 39 12.50 11.15 -4.42
CA SER A 39 12.21 12.32 -5.27
C SER A 39 12.63 13.62 -4.60
N ASP A 40 13.02 14.61 -5.40
CA ASP A 40 13.34 15.96 -4.93
C ASP A 40 12.14 16.60 -4.19
N THR A 41 10.93 16.41 -4.73
CA THR A 41 9.69 16.92 -4.11
C THR A 41 9.44 16.30 -2.74
N GLY A 42 9.62 14.99 -2.58
CA GLY A 42 9.41 14.33 -1.29
C GLY A 42 10.46 14.74 -0.26
N GLN A 43 11.73 14.88 -0.68
CA GLN A 43 12.79 15.42 0.18
C GLN A 43 12.48 16.86 0.63
N HIS A 44 11.98 17.70 -0.26
CA HIS A 44 11.57 19.07 0.08
C HIS A 44 10.44 19.08 1.13
N ILE A 45 9.43 18.22 0.97
CA ILE A 45 8.32 18.11 1.93
C ILE A 45 8.83 17.65 3.30
N VAL A 46 9.64 16.59 3.34
CA VAL A 46 10.21 16.08 4.59
C VAL A 46 11.02 17.17 5.28
N LYS A 47 11.91 17.84 4.55
CA LYS A 47 12.70 18.95 5.09
C LYS A 47 11.83 20.08 5.62
N THR A 48 10.77 20.46 4.90
CA THR A 48 9.85 21.53 5.32
C THR A 48 9.15 21.19 6.64
N VAL A 49 8.70 19.94 6.81
CA VAL A 49 8.07 19.48 8.05
C VAL A 49 9.07 19.51 9.21
N PHE A 50 10.27 18.99 9.00
CA PHE A 50 11.32 19.02 10.02
C PHE A 50 11.71 20.45 10.40
N ASP A 51 11.94 21.33 9.43
CA ASP A 51 12.26 22.73 9.65
C ASP A 51 11.14 23.41 10.47
N HIS A 52 9.87 23.11 10.17
CA HIS A 52 8.74 23.66 10.92
C HIS A 52 8.68 23.17 12.36
N VAL A 53 8.88 21.87 12.59
CA VAL A 53 8.88 21.27 13.94
C VAL A 53 10.07 21.80 14.76
N LEU A 54 11.26 21.91 14.16
CA LEU A 54 12.44 22.42 14.85
C LEU A 54 12.28 23.90 15.25
N ASN A 55 11.66 24.72 14.40
CA ASN A 55 11.37 26.12 14.72
C ASN A 55 10.35 26.29 15.86
N MET A 56 9.58 25.26 16.20
CA MET A 56 8.67 25.28 17.35
C MET A 56 9.35 24.91 18.67
N LEU A 57 10.59 24.41 18.64
CA LEU A 57 11.32 24.01 19.84
C LEU A 57 12.13 25.19 20.40
N PRO A 58 12.18 25.37 21.74
CA PRO A 58 12.69 26.59 22.37
C PRO A 58 14.23 26.60 22.58
N PHE A 59 15.01 25.84 21.81
CA PHE A 59 16.46 25.74 21.98
C PHE A 59 17.26 26.40 20.84
#